data_AF-A0A7C4TLX1-F1
#
_entry.id   AF-A0A7C4TLX1-F1
#
_cell.length_a   1.000
_cell.length_b   1.000
_cell.length_c   1.000
_cell.angle_alpha   90.00
_cell.angle_beta   90.00
_cell.angle_gamma   90.00
#
_symmetry.space_group_name_H-M   'P 1'
#
loop_
_entity.id
_entity.type
_entity.pdbx_description
1 polymer ?
#
loop_
_entity_poly.entity_id
_entity_poly.type
_entity_poly.pdbx_seq_one_letter_code
_entity_poly.pdbx_strand_id
1 'polypeptide(L)'
;MKKYINLILVLGLALSFNSHVFAEDTGSDSSKEETTTTERPKSTNFREKMQERWQNKQQVFKDKLEGTREKVKEEREENKEQRKENLERRCEEITQKVKERVENYEQNAQLHVEKYTRLYDRLEEIKNKLADKGYDVSKLESDMATFDDMVQEYAGLYKGFIAKLSDTQELTCGESEGAYKEALKDAQTQLKAAIEARQKIRAFYVHTLRKDIEEIRMQNVDSQIEKERTN
;
A
#
# COMPACT_ATOMS: atom_id res chain seq x y z
N MET A 1 -14.25 -18.96 16.55
CA MET A 1 -13.02 -18.41 15.95
C MET A 1 -13.36 -17.28 14.99
N LYS A 2 -13.57 -16.06 15.52
CA LYS A 2 -13.72 -14.81 14.75
C LYS A 2 -12.76 -13.82 15.39
N LYS A 3 -11.63 -13.55 14.75
CA LYS A 3 -10.63 -12.59 15.24
C LYS A 3 -10.04 -11.83 14.06
N TYR A 4 -9.99 -10.51 14.23
CA TYR A 4 -9.25 -9.49 13.48
C TYR A 4 -9.70 -9.15 12.05
N ILE A 5 -10.70 -8.26 11.97
CA ILE A 5 -10.74 -7.23 10.93
C ILE A 5 -10.18 -5.96 11.58
N ASN A 6 -8.86 -5.82 11.54
CA ASN A 6 -8.19 -4.53 11.72
C ASN A 6 -7.87 -4.04 10.31
N LEU A 7 -8.78 -3.27 9.71
CA LEU A 7 -8.44 -2.47 8.53
C LEU A 7 -8.26 -1.03 8.99
N ILE A 8 -7.00 -0.65 8.93
CA ILE A 8 -6.40 0.64 9.22
C ILE A 8 -7.01 1.69 8.30
N LEU A 9 -7.85 2.56 8.88
CA LEU A 9 -8.28 3.83 8.29
C LEU A 9 -7.18 4.86 8.60
N VAL A 10 -6.23 5.02 7.67
CA VAL A 10 -5.18 6.03 7.76
C VAL A 10 -5.60 7.26 6.95
N LEU A 11 -5.89 8.31 7.71
CA LEU A 11 -5.47 9.70 7.52
C LEU A 11 -5.90 10.43 6.24
N GLY A 12 -7.07 11.06 6.31
CA GLY A 12 -7.37 12.30 5.59
C GLY A 12 -7.34 13.49 6.57
N LEU A 13 -6.15 13.97 6.94
CA LEU A 13 -5.98 15.25 7.63
C LEU A 13 -5.93 16.35 6.57
N ALA A 14 -7.10 16.96 6.33
CA ALA A 14 -7.19 18.21 5.59
C ALA A 14 -6.62 19.34 6.46
N LEU A 15 -5.38 19.75 6.18
CA LEU A 15 -4.80 20.97 6.71
C LEU A 15 -5.42 22.16 5.95
N SER A 16 -6.40 22.81 6.57
CA SER A 16 -6.85 24.14 6.19
C SER A 16 -5.73 25.14 6.47
N PHE A 17 -5.04 25.54 5.39
CA PHE A 17 -4.15 26.71 5.40
C PHE A 17 -5.00 27.97 5.61
N ASN A 18 -5.00 28.49 6.83
CA ASN A 18 -5.40 29.87 7.10
C ASN A 18 -4.29 30.80 6.57
N SER A 19 -4.57 31.46 5.45
CA SER A 19 -3.79 32.58 4.94
C SER A 19 -3.97 33.79 5.85
N HIS A 20 -3.00 34.06 6.72
CA HIS A 20 -2.92 35.32 7.46
C HIS A 20 -2.44 36.42 6.51
N VAL A 21 -3.38 37.22 6.01
CA VAL A 21 -3.11 38.49 5.33
C VAL A 21 -2.60 39.48 6.37
N PHE A 22 -1.38 39.97 6.18
CA PHE A 22 -0.80 41.07 6.96
C PHE A 22 -1.18 42.38 6.25
N ALA A 23 -2.04 43.18 6.87
CA ALA A 23 -2.36 44.51 6.39
C ALA A 23 -1.20 45.46 6.73
N GLU A 24 -0.70 46.17 5.71
CA GLU A 24 0.12 47.37 5.85
C GLU A 24 -0.70 48.46 6.51
N ASP A 25 -0.23 48.98 7.65
CA ASP A 25 -0.77 50.21 8.23
C ASP A 25 0.21 51.36 7.92
N THR A 26 -0.10 52.11 6.87
CA THR A 26 0.58 53.35 6.49
C THR A 26 0.03 54.50 7.34
N GLY A 27 0.58 54.66 8.55
CA GLY A 27 0.33 55.81 9.41
C GLY A 27 1.22 57.00 9.04
N SER A 28 0.72 57.83 8.13
CA SER A 28 1.16 59.21 7.90
C SER A 28 0.81 60.05 9.13
N ASP A 29 1.79 60.65 9.81
CA ASP A 29 1.51 61.87 10.55
C ASP A 29 2.63 62.90 10.47
N SER A 30 2.21 64.11 10.13
CA SER A 30 3.03 65.28 9.88
C SER A 30 3.05 66.14 11.16
N SER A 31 4.23 66.54 11.62
CA SER A 31 4.32 67.62 12.62
C SER A 31 5.56 68.47 12.38
N LYS A 32 5.25 69.61 11.75
CA LYS A 32 5.79 70.98 11.83
C LYS A 32 7.17 71.21 12.45
N GLU A 33 7.95 71.91 11.63
CA GLU A 33 9.15 72.69 11.89
C GLU A 33 9.06 73.63 13.10
N GLU A 34 10.11 73.64 13.91
CA GLU A 34 10.52 74.81 14.69
C GLU A 34 12.02 75.03 14.44
N THR A 35 12.33 76.01 13.61
CA THR A 35 13.68 76.41 13.21
C THR A 35 14.37 77.20 14.31
N THR A 36 15.36 76.60 14.97
CA THR A 36 16.37 77.35 15.76
C THR A 36 17.70 77.33 15.02
N THR A 37 18.01 78.47 14.42
CA THR A 37 19.23 78.77 13.67
C THR A 37 20.43 78.76 14.63
N THR A 38 21.09 77.61 14.77
CA THR A 38 22.37 77.49 15.48
C THR A 38 23.51 77.52 14.49
N GLU A 39 24.45 78.43 14.75
CA GLU A 39 25.59 78.76 13.92
C GLU A 39 26.43 77.54 13.54
N ARG A 40 26.86 77.54 12.28
CA ARG A 40 27.51 76.41 11.59
C ARG A 40 29.03 76.52 11.73
N PRO A 41 29.70 75.73 12.60
CA PRO A 41 31.15 75.63 12.56
C PRO A 41 31.58 74.92 11.27
N LYS A 42 32.48 75.55 10.50
CA LYS A 42 33.16 74.92 9.36
C LYS A 42 34.05 73.79 9.88
N SER A 43 33.57 72.56 9.82
CA SER A 43 34.26 71.37 10.30
C SER A 43 34.37 70.35 9.16
N THR A 44 35.44 70.44 8.37
CA THR A 44 35.84 69.43 7.38
C THR A 44 36.08 68.07 8.03
N ASN A 45 36.56 68.07 9.28
CA ASN A 45 36.77 66.88 10.12
C ASN A 45 35.49 66.06 10.40
N PHE A 46 34.30 66.69 10.44
CA PHE A 46 33.06 65.97 10.69
C PHE A 46 32.59 65.17 9.46
N ARG A 47 32.79 65.72 8.26
CA ARG A 47 32.38 65.08 6.99
C ARG A 47 33.23 63.85 6.70
N GLU A 48 34.54 63.94 6.91
CA GLU A 48 35.47 62.81 6.77
C GLU A 48 35.15 61.67 7.75
N LYS A 49 34.91 62.00 9.02
CA LYS A 49 34.52 61.02 10.06
C LYS A 49 33.17 60.33 9.76
N MET A 50 32.22 61.05 9.17
CA MET A 50 30.96 60.46 8.71
C MET A 50 31.16 59.52 7.52
N GLN A 51 32.02 59.89 6.57
CA GLN A 51 32.32 59.08 5.39
C GLN A 51 33.03 57.77 5.78
N GLU A 52 33.99 57.82 6.69
CA GLU A 52 34.67 56.64 7.24
C GLU A 52 33.69 55.71 7.97
N ARG A 53 32.79 56.26 8.81
CA ARG A 53 31.74 55.48 9.47
C ARG A 53 30.79 54.82 8.48
N TRP A 54 30.45 55.49 7.39
CA TRP A 54 29.57 54.93 6.35
C TRP A 54 30.27 53.80 5.60
N GLN A 55 31.54 53.97 5.22
CA GLN A 55 32.33 52.92 4.57
C GLN A 55 32.54 51.70 5.47
N ASN A 56 32.85 51.91 6.75
CA ASN A 56 32.99 50.83 7.73
C ASN A 56 31.65 50.09 7.94
N LYS A 57 30.53 50.82 8.07
CA LYS A 57 29.19 50.20 8.13
C LYS A 57 28.88 49.39 6.87
N GLN A 58 29.26 49.87 5.69
CA GLN A 58 29.08 49.13 4.45
C GLN A 58 29.92 47.84 4.42
N GLN A 59 31.18 47.89 4.87
CA GLN A 59 32.02 46.69 4.96
C GLN A 59 31.45 45.68 5.95
N VAL A 60 31.12 46.09 7.18
CA VAL A 60 30.52 45.18 8.18
C VAL A 60 29.22 44.55 7.69
N PHE A 61 28.38 45.31 6.96
CA PHE A 61 27.16 44.78 6.40
C PHE A 61 27.42 43.77 5.27
N LYS A 62 28.41 44.02 4.41
CA LYS A 62 28.85 43.07 3.36
C LYS A 62 29.37 41.78 3.98
N ASP A 63 30.29 41.87 4.93
CA ASP A 63 30.88 40.71 5.61
C ASP A 63 29.79 39.89 6.33
N LYS A 64 28.81 40.57 6.96
CA LYS A 64 27.67 39.89 7.60
C LYS A 64 26.75 39.19 6.60
N LEU A 65 26.49 39.80 5.44
CA LEU A 65 25.71 39.18 4.37
C LEU A 65 26.44 37.98 3.77
N GLU A 66 27.75 38.09 3.55
CA GLU A 66 28.58 37.01 3.04
C GLU A 66 28.62 35.83 4.02
N GLY A 67 28.88 36.08 5.30
CA GLY A 67 28.85 35.04 6.33
C GLY A 67 27.47 34.40 6.52
N THR A 68 26.37 35.15 6.36
CA THR A 68 25.01 34.58 6.41
C THR A 68 24.73 33.74 5.15
N ARG A 69 25.19 34.19 3.98
CA ARG A 69 25.04 33.46 2.72
C ARG A 69 25.79 32.12 2.74
N GLU A 70 26.97 32.09 3.35
CA GLU A 70 27.75 30.86 3.51
C GLU A 70 27.04 29.85 4.42
N LYS A 71 26.56 30.29 5.60
CA LYS A 71 25.80 29.42 6.51
C LYS A 71 24.52 28.87 5.88
N VAL A 72 23.77 29.72 5.17
CA VAL A 72 22.56 29.27 4.47
C VAL A 72 22.89 28.28 3.33
N LYS A 73 24.05 28.38 2.68
CA LYS A 73 24.48 27.39 1.70
C LYS A 73 24.83 26.06 2.36
N GLU A 74 25.58 26.08 3.46
CA GLU A 74 25.95 24.89 4.24
C GLU A 74 24.70 24.17 4.76
N GLU A 75 23.80 24.88 5.44
CA GLU A 75 22.52 24.34 5.92
C GLU A 75 21.67 23.76 4.77
N ARG A 76 21.71 24.37 3.57
CA ARG A 76 20.97 23.85 2.42
C ARG A 76 21.55 22.53 1.91
N GLU A 77 22.86 22.38 1.88
CA GLU A 77 23.49 21.12 1.45
C GLU A 77 23.28 20.02 2.50
N GLU A 78 23.42 20.32 3.79
CA GLU A 78 23.09 19.37 4.87
C GLU A 78 21.62 18.93 4.81
N ASN A 79 20.69 19.88 4.64
CA ASN A 79 19.27 19.56 4.52
C ASN A 79 18.96 18.74 3.27
N LYS A 80 19.68 18.95 2.15
CA LYS A 80 19.52 18.12 0.95
C LYS A 80 19.98 16.69 1.22
N GLU A 81 21.12 16.53 1.89
CA GLU A 81 21.66 15.19 2.18
C GLU A 81 20.77 14.43 3.16
N GLN A 82 20.36 15.07 4.25
CA GLN A 82 19.39 14.49 5.19
C GLN A 82 18.06 14.13 4.51
N ARG A 83 17.62 14.91 3.50
CA ARG A 83 16.41 14.57 2.73
C ARG A 83 16.63 13.32 1.89
N LYS A 84 17.78 13.16 1.24
CA LYS A 84 18.11 11.95 0.46
C LYS A 84 18.17 10.72 1.37
N GLU A 85 18.92 10.79 2.47
CA GLU A 85 19.02 9.67 3.43
C GLU A 85 17.65 9.27 3.98
N ASN A 86 16.80 10.25 4.31
CA ASN A 86 15.44 9.96 4.77
C ASN A 86 14.55 9.35 3.67
N LEU A 87 14.73 9.73 2.41
CA LEU A 87 14.03 9.13 1.28
C LEU A 87 14.49 7.69 1.07
N GLU A 88 15.80 7.44 1.06
CA GLU A 88 16.40 6.10 0.92
C GLU A 88 15.94 5.16 2.04
N ARG A 89 15.99 5.60 3.30
CA ARG A 89 15.51 4.81 4.43
C ARG A 89 14.02 4.48 4.33
N ARG A 90 13.18 5.45 3.97
CA ARG A 90 11.74 5.20 3.75
C ARG A 90 11.52 4.20 2.63
N CYS A 91 12.35 4.27 1.61
CA CYS A 91 12.34 3.38 0.47
C CYS A 91 12.66 1.94 0.83
N GLU A 92 13.71 1.73 1.61
CA GLU A 92 14.07 0.42 2.16
C GLU A 92 12.95 -0.12 3.05
N GLU A 93 12.41 0.69 3.96
CA GLU A 93 11.30 0.29 4.84
C GLU A 93 10.04 -0.13 4.05
N ILE A 94 9.69 0.60 2.99
CA ILE A 94 8.55 0.26 2.14
C ILE A 94 8.84 -1.03 1.36
N THR A 95 10.02 -1.16 0.77
CA THR A 95 10.43 -2.36 0.01
C THR A 95 10.38 -3.59 0.90
N GLN A 96 10.90 -3.50 2.13
CA GLN A 96 10.83 -4.58 3.10
C GLN A 96 9.38 -4.94 3.44
N LYS A 97 8.50 -3.95 3.67
CA LYS A 97 7.07 -4.21 3.94
C LYS A 97 6.36 -4.87 2.76
N VAL A 98 6.70 -4.50 1.52
CA VAL A 98 6.13 -5.15 0.34
C VAL A 98 6.62 -6.59 0.24
N LYS A 99 7.92 -6.84 0.46
CA LYS A 99 8.48 -8.19 0.49
C LYS A 99 7.83 -9.07 1.55
N GLU A 100 7.72 -8.60 2.78
CA GLU A 100 7.03 -9.33 3.86
C GLU A 100 5.58 -9.65 3.51
N ARG A 101 4.87 -8.73 2.84
CA ARG A 101 3.51 -8.98 2.36
C ARG A 101 3.46 -10.04 1.28
N VAL A 102 4.38 -9.99 0.31
CA VAL A 102 4.50 -11.01 -0.75
C VAL A 102 4.71 -12.40 -0.14
N GLU A 103 5.67 -12.55 0.77
CA GLU A 103 5.95 -13.81 1.45
C GLU A 103 4.74 -14.33 2.24
N ASN A 104 4.05 -13.44 2.97
CA ASN A 104 2.82 -13.81 3.69
C ASN A 104 1.71 -14.27 2.72
N TYR A 105 1.57 -13.64 1.56
CA TYR A 105 0.59 -14.03 0.56
C TYR A 105 0.96 -15.37 -0.10
N GLU A 106 2.22 -15.61 -0.41
CA GLU A 106 2.72 -16.90 -0.91
C GLU A 106 2.43 -18.05 0.05
N GLN A 107 2.75 -17.89 1.33
CA GLN A 107 2.48 -18.89 2.36
C GLN A 107 0.98 -19.18 2.47
N ASN A 108 0.14 -18.14 2.48
CA ASN A 108 -1.31 -18.30 2.52
C ASN A 108 -1.87 -19.00 1.28
N ALA A 109 -1.34 -18.71 0.10
CA ALA A 109 -1.71 -19.38 -1.15
C ALA A 109 -1.39 -20.87 -1.07
N GLN A 110 -0.17 -21.21 -0.66
CA GLN A 110 0.29 -22.59 -0.53
C GLN A 110 -0.56 -23.36 0.47
N LEU A 111 -0.87 -22.78 1.64
CA LEU A 111 -1.74 -23.39 2.65
C LEU A 111 -3.15 -23.67 2.11
N HIS A 112 -3.70 -22.78 1.29
CA HIS A 112 -5.02 -22.98 0.68
C HIS A 112 -5.01 -24.08 -0.38
N VAL A 113 -4.02 -24.07 -1.28
CA VAL A 113 -3.86 -25.10 -2.32
C VAL A 113 -3.66 -26.47 -1.67
N GLU A 114 -2.76 -26.59 -0.71
CA GLU A 114 -2.51 -27.85 0.01
C GLU A 114 -3.77 -28.38 0.69
N LYS A 115 -4.57 -27.50 1.29
CA LYS A 115 -5.85 -27.89 1.89
C LYS A 115 -6.83 -28.43 0.85
N TYR A 116 -6.86 -27.88 -0.36
CA TYR A 116 -7.72 -28.37 -1.43
C TYR A 116 -7.21 -29.69 -2.01
N THR A 117 -5.90 -29.87 -2.15
CA THR A 117 -5.28 -31.15 -2.53
C THR A 117 -5.68 -32.26 -1.55
N ARG A 118 -5.49 -32.04 -0.23
CA ARG A 118 -5.90 -33.03 0.79
C ARG A 118 -7.40 -33.32 0.77
N LEU A 119 -8.22 -32.34 0.37
CA LEU A 119 -9.66 -32.53 0.23
C LEU A 119 -9.97 -33.40 -1.00
N TYR A 120 -9.29 -33.16 -2.12
CA TYR A 120 -9.38 -33.97 -3.32
C TYR A 120 -8.97 -35.43 -3.06
N ASP A 121 -7.84 -35.67 -2.40
CA ASP A 121 -7.37 -37.01 -2.03
C ASP A 121 -8.43 -37.76 -1.21
N ARG A 122 -9.06 -37.07 -0.26
CA ARG A 122 -10.14 -37.65 0.55
C ARG A 122 -11.39 -37.97 -0.28
N LEU A 123 -11.72 -37.14 -1.27
CA LEU A 123 -12.84 -37.41 -2.18
C LEU A 123 -12.54 -38.62 -3.05
N GLU A 124 -11.30 -38.78 -3.51
CA GLU A 124 -10.85 -39.94 -4.26
C GLU A 124 -10.95 -41.23 -3.44
N GLU A 125 -10.52 -41.22 -2.18
CA GLU A 125 -10.73 -42.35 -1.28
C GLU A 125 -12.21 -42.72 -1.12
N ILE A 126 -13.09 -41.73 -1.02
CA ILE A 126 -14.54 -41.95 -0.90
C ILE A 126 -15.09 -42.53 -2.20
N LYS A 127 -14.71 -41.97 -3.35
CA LYS A 127 -15.06 -42.45 -4.69
C LYS A 127 -14.70 -43.93 -4.83
N ASN A 128 -13.46 -44.29 -4.52
CA ASN A 128 -12.98 -45.67 -4.63
C ASN A 128 -13.77 -46.62 -3.71
N LYS A 129 -13.99 -46.26 -2.46
CA LYS A 129 -14.81 -47.06 -1.51
C LYS A 129 -16.26 -47.24 -1.95
N LEU A 130 -16.83 -46.29 -2.70
CA LEU A 130 -18.18 -46.40 -3.27
C LEU A 130 -18.16 -47.25 -4.54
N ALA A 131 -17.20 -47.05 -5.44
CA ALA A 131 -17.02 -47.87 -6.63
C ALA A 131 -16.82 -49.35 -6.29
N ASP A 132 -16.00 -49.67 -5.29
CA ASP A 132 -15.75 -51.04 -4.80
C ASP A 132 -17.01 -51.73 -4.28
N LYS A 133 -18.00 -50.95 -3.84
CA LYS A 133 -19.30 -51.44 -3.38
C LYS A 133 -20.34 -51.53 -4.50
N GLY A 134 -19.96 -51.23 -5.74
CA GLY A 134 -20.80 -51.29 -6.92
C GLY A 134 -21.74 -50.08 -7.11
N TYR A 135 -21.48 -48.95 -6.44
CA TYR A 135 -22.23 -47.72 -6.67
C TYR A 135 -21.79 -47.05 -7.97
N ASP A 136 -22.72 -46.34 -8.63
CA ASP A 136 -22.39 -45.48 -9.76
C ASP A 136 -21.80 -44.16 -9.26
N VAL A 137 -20.51 -43.95 -9.54
CA VAL A 137 -19.73 -42.77 -9.13
C VAL A 137 -19.43 -41.80 -10.28
N SER A 138 -20.01 -42.02 -11.47
CA SER A 138 -19.71 -41.26 -12.68
C SER A 138 -19.88 -39.74 -12.51
N LYS A 139 -20.99 -39.32 -11.88
CA LYS A 139 -21.25 -37.90 -11.58
C LYS A 139 -20.21 -37.30 -10.63
N LEU A 140 -19.92 -38.00 -9.53
CA LEU A 140 -18.92 -37.56 -8.55
C LEU A 140 -17.53 -37.42 -9.19
N GLU A 141 -17.15 -38.33 -10.08
CA GLU A 141 -15.88 -38.26 -10.80
C GLU A 141 -15.80 -37.03 -11.73
N SER A 142 -16.87 -36.74 -12.47
CA SER A 142 -16.96 -35.53 -13.31
C SER A 142 -16.88 -34.24 -12.50
N ASP A 143 -17.59 -34.18 -11.36
CA ASP A 143 -17.58 -33.01 -10.49
C ASP A 143 -16.24 -32.85 -9.75
N MET A 144 -15.54 -33.95 -9.44
CA MET A 144 -14.17 -33.91 -8.91
C MET A 144 -13.17 -33.29 -9.91
N ALA A 145 -13.26 -33.62 -11.19
CA ALA A 145 -12.42 -32.99 -12.22
C ALA A 145 -12.68 -31.48 -12.30
N THR A 146 -13.96 -31.07 -12.27
CA THR A 146 -14.34 -29.65 -12.23
C THR A 146 -13.80 -28.95 -10.99
N PHE A 147 -13.82 -29.61 -9.82
CA PHE A 147 -13.26 -29.07 -8.60
C PHE A 147 -11.74 -28.84 -8.70
N ASP A 148 -11.00 -29.77 -9.30
CA ASP A 148 -9.57 -29.61 -9.53
C ASP A 148 -9.26 -28.43 -10.47
N ASP A 149 -9.98 -28.31 -11.58
CA ASP A 149 -9.85 -27.18 -12.50
C ASP A 149 -10.06 -25.82 -11.77
N MET A 150 -11.06 -25.74 -10.90
CA MET A 150 -11.30 -24.53 -10.10
C MET A 150 -10.14 -24.24 -9.12
N VAL A 151 -9.53 -25.27 -8.54
CA VAL A 151 -8.36 -25.13 -7.65
C VAL A 151 -7.14 -24.64 -8.44
N GLN A 152 -6.93 -25.17 -9.65
CA GLN A 152 -5.87 -24.71 -10.56
C GLN A 152 -6.08 -23.26 -11.00
N GLU A 153 -7.32 -22.87 -11.34
CA GLU A 153 -7.68 -21.48 -11.67
C GLU A 153 -7.36 -20.55 -10.49
N TYR A 154 -7.79 -20.92 -9.28
CA TYR A 154 -7.49 -20.17 -8.06
C TYR A 154 -5.98 -20.00 -7.84
N ALA A 155 -5.20 -21.08 -7.99
CA ALA A 155 -3.74 -21.03 -7.85
C ALA A 155 -3.11 -20.10 -8.90
N GLY A 156 -3.58 -20.15 -10.15
CA GLY A 156 -3.14 -19.26 -11.23
C GLY A 156 -3.43 -17.79 -10.95
N LEU A 157 -4.66 -17.46 -10.53
CA LEU A 157 -5.06 -16.09 -10.18
C LEU A 157 -4.22 -15.53 -9.02
N TYR A 158 -3.96 -16.36 -8.01
CA TYR A 158 -3.17 -15.94 -6.85
C TYR A 158 -1.69 -15.75 -7.19
N LYS A 159 -1.12 -16.64 -8.03
CA LYS A 159 0.24 -16.50 -8.57
C LYS A 159 0.39 -15.22 -9.39
N GLY A 160 -0.61 -14.91 -10.22
CA GLY A 160 -0.67 -13.64 -10.95
C GLY A 160 -0.64 -12.44 -10.00
N PHE A 161 -1.48 -12.47 -8.96
CA PHE A 161 -1.53 -11.41 -7.97
C PHE A 161 -0.16 -11.19 -7.29
N ILE A 162 0.50 -12.28 -6.86
CA ILE A 162 1.84 -12.22 -6.25
C ILE A 162 2.85 -11.60 -7.21
N ALA A 163 2.85 -12.03 -8.48
CA ALA A 163 3.75 -11.47 -9.49
C ALA A 163 3.53 -9.95 -9.65
N LYS A 164 2.28 -9.52 -9.85
CA LYS A 164 1.93 -8.09 -9.96
C LYS A 164 2.30 -7.30 -8.72
N LEU A 165 2.15 -7.86 -7.53
CA LEU A 165 2.52 -7.21 -6.28
C LEU A 165 4.05 -7.11 -6.15
N SER A 166 4.79 -8.13 -6.59
CA SER A 166 6.26 -8.12 -6.62
C SER A 166 6.78 -7.05 -7.56
N ASP A 167 6.17 -6.89 -8.73
CA ASP A 167 6.55 -5.85 -9.71
C ASP A 167 6.42 -4.43 -9.13
N THR A 168 5.55 -4.22 -8.13
CA THR A 168 5.43 -2.91 -7.46
C THR A 168 6.66 -2.52 -6.63
N GLN A 169 7.51 -3.48 -6.24
CA GLN A 169 8.74 -3.23 -5.46
C GLN A 169 9.73 -2.38 -6.24
N GLU A 170 9.78 -2.53 -7.56
CA GLU A 170 10.68 -1.76 -8.41
C GLU A 170 10.19 -0.31 -8.59
N LEU A 171 8.90 -0.05 -8.34
CA LEU A 171 8.25 1.25 -8.55
C LEU A 171 8.14 2.10 -7.28
N THR A 172 8.38 1.53 -6.09
CA THR A 172 8.15 2.21 -4.80
C THR A 172 9.07 3.40 -4.51
N CYS A 173 10.17 3.54 -5.25
CA CYS A 173 11.28 4.44 -4.89
C CYS A 173 11.71 5.45 -5.95
N GLY A 174 10.91 5.59 -7.02
CA GLY A 174 11.18 6.56 -8.09
C GLY A 174 10.13 7.68 -8.17
N GLU A 175 10.30 8.55 -9.16
CA GLU A 175 9.34 9.62 -9.49
C GLU A 175 8.02 9.09 -10.12
N SER A 176 7.85 7.77 -10.17
CA SER A 176 6.76 7.09 -10.87
C SER A 176 5.57 6.76 -9.96
N GLU A 177 5.13 7.72 -9.14
CA GLU A 177 3.99 7.54 -8.22
C GLU A 177 2.72 7.08 -8.97
N GLY A 178 2.52 7.56 -10.20
CA GLY A 178 1.42 7.15 -11.07
C GLY A 178 1.48 5.66 -11.45
N ALA A 179 2.65 5.19 -11.91
CA ALA A 179 2.85 3.80 -12.31
C ALA A 179 2.69 2.83 -11.12
N TYR A 180 3.20 3.21 -9.95
CA TYR A 180 3.02 2.42 -8.73
C TYR A 180 1.54 2.26 -8.37
N LYS A 181 0.74 3.34 -8.43
CA LYS A 181 -0.70 3.29 -8.14
C LYS A 181 -1.46 2.41 -9.13
N GLU A 182 -1.11 2.49 -10.41
CA GLU A 182 -1.72 1.67 -11.45
C GLU A 182 -1.39 0.19 -11.25
N ALA A 183 -0.10 -0.15 -11.07
CA ALA A 183 0.34 -1.51 -10.79
C ALA A 183 -0.32 -2.11 -9.53
N LEU A 184 -0.47 -1.30 -8.47
CA LEU A 184 -1.14 -1.73 -7.25
C LEU A 184 -2.65 -2.00 -7.46
N LYS A 185 -3.34 -1.15 -8.22
CA LYS A 185 -4.76 -1.35 -8.57
C LYS A 185 -4.96 -2.64 -9.37
N ASP A 186 -4.01 -2.91 -10.25
CA ASP A 186 -3.95 -4.11 -11.07
C ASP A 186 -3.76 -5.38 -10.23
N ALA A 187 -2.85 -5.34 -9.25
CA ALA A 187 -2.68 -6.41 -8.27
C ALA A 187 -3.96 -6.62 -7.43
N GLN A 188 -4.59 -5.54 -6.96
CA GLN A 188 -5.84 -5.62 -6.18
C GLN A 188 -6.99 -6.28 -6.97
N THR A 189 -7.06 -6.02 -8.28
CA THR A 189 -8.07 -6.62 -9.15
C THR A 189 -7.89 -8.14 -9.25
N GLN A 190 -6.64 -8.61 -9.40
CA GLN A 190 -6.36 -10.06 -9.40
C GLN A 190 -6.58 -10.70 -8.03
N LEU A 191 -6.26 -10.01 -6.93
CA LEU A 191 -6.57 -10.51 -5.58
C LEU A 191 -8.08 -10.70 -5.40
N LYS A 192 -8.90 -9.75 -5.87
CA LYS A 192 -10.36 -9.86 -5.81
C LYS A 192 -10.84 -11.09 -6.59
N ALA A 193 -10.35 -11.30 -7.81
CA ALA A 193 -10.67 -12.48 -8.60
C ALA A 193 -10.29 -13.79 -7.89
N ALA A 194 -9.10 -13.84 -7.27
CA ALA A 194 -8.67 -15.00 -6.51
C ALA A 194 -9.55 -15.26 -5.27
N ILE A 195 -10.01 -14.21 -4.58
CA ILE A 195 -10.95 -14.34 -3.45
C ILE A 195 -12.30 -14.90 -3.92
N GLU A 196 -12.81 -14.42 -5.05
CA GLU A 196 -14.06 -14.91 -5.65
C GLU A 196 -13.94 -16.37 -6.09
N ALA A 197 -12.85 -16.76 -6.75
CA ALA A 197 -12.56 -18.15 -7.10
C ALA A 197 -12.54 -19.06 -5.87
N ARG A 198 -11.88 -18.63 -4.78
CA ARG A 198 -11.89 -19.36 -3.50
C ARG A 198 -13.30 -19.56 -2.93
N GLN A 199 -14.16 -18.54 -3.04
CA GLN A 199 -15.56 -18.66 -2.61
C GLN A 199 -16.34 -19.64 -3.48
N LYS A 200 -16.13 -19.62 -4.79
CA LYS A 200 -16.74 -20.58 -5.73
C LYS A 200 -16.32 -22.02 -5.40
N ILE A 201 -15.03 -22.28 -5.15
CA ILE A 201 -14.54 -23.62 -4.74
C ILE A 201 -15.28 -24.10 -3.49
N ARG A 202 -15.41 -23.25 -2.47
CA ARG A 202 -16.12 -23.60 -1.24
C ARG A 202 -17.60 -23.89 -1.49
N ALA A 203 -18.25 -23.07 -2.31
CA ALA A 203 -19.66 -23.25 -2.65
C ALA A 203 -19.88 -24.55 -3.44
N PHE A 204 -19.04 -24.82 -4.44
CA PHE A 204 -19.09 -26.03 -5.25
C PHE A 204 -18.93 -27.29 -4.40
N TYR A 205 -17.95 -27.30 -3.49
CA TYR A 205 -17.80 -28.42 -2.56
C TYR A 205 -19.05 -28.67 -1.70
N VAL A 206 -19.63 -27.61 -1.13
CA VAL A 206 -20.77 -27.74 -0.20
C VAL A 206 -22.07 -28.10 -0.92
N HIS A 207 -22.29 -27.54 -2.11
CA HIS A 207 -23.59 -27.63 -2.79
C HIS A 207 -23.64 -28.65 -3.93
N THR A 208 -22.48 -29.06 -4.46
CA THR A 208 -22.36 -30.08 -5.52
C THR A 208 -21.79 -31.36 -4.92
N LEU A 209 -20.47 -31.42 -4.68
CA LEU A 209 -19.75 -32.65 -4.29
C LEU A 209 -20.33 -33.35 -3.06
N ARG A 210 -20.70 -32.60 -2.01
CA ARG A 210 -21.33 -33.19 -0.82
C ARG A 210 -22.69 -33.81 -1.12
N LYS A 211 -23.49 -33.18 -1.99
CA LYS A 211 -24.79 -33.70 -2.39
C LYS A 211 -24.63 -34.94 -3.25
N ASP A 212 -23.66 -34.97 -4.16
CA ASP A 212 -23.42 -36.17 -5.00
C ASP A 212 -23.10 -37.39 -4.13
N ILE A 213 -22.27 -37.21 -3.09
CA ILE A 213 -21.97 -38.28 -2.13
C ILE A 213 -23.22 -38.72 -1.35
N GLU A 214 -24.11 -37.79 -1.00
CA GLU A 214 -25.39 -38.10 -0.33
C GLU A 214 -26.34 -38.86 -1.28
N GLU A 215 -26.47 -38.42 -2.52
CA GLU A 215 -27.26 -39.07 -3.58
C GLU A 215 -26.77 -40.49 -3.86
N ILE A 216 -25.45 -40.69 -3.97
CA ILE A 216 -24.87 -42.03 -4.19
C ILE A 216 -25.21 -42.97 -3.02
N ARG A 217 -25.15 -42.48 -1.78
CA ARG A 217 -25.50 -43.30 -0.60
C ARG A 217 -26.97 -43.73 -0.59
N MET A 218 -27.87 -42.95 -1.19
CA MET A 218 -29.29 -43.29 -1.27
C MET A 218 -29.57 -44.42 -2.28
N GLN A 219 -28.74 -44.62 -3.30
CA GLN A 219 -28.89 -45.70 -4.28
C GLN A 219 -28.99 -47.10 -3.63
N ASN A 220 -28.33 -47.32 -2.48
CA ASN A 220 -28.37 -48.61 -1.79
C ASN A 220 -29.62 -48.84 -0.95
N VAL A 221 -30.32 -47.78 -0.53
CA VAL A 221 -31.57 -47.93 0.21
C VAL A 221 -32.62 -48.52 -0.73
N ASP A 222 -32.70 -47.99 -1.94
CA ASP A 222 -33.66 -48.46 -2.94
C ASP A 222 -33.33 -49.88 -3.43
N SER A 223 -32.05 -50.18 -3.67
CA SER A 223 -31.63 -51.51 -4.14
C SER A 223 -31.80 -52.62 -3.09
N GLN A 224 -31.70 -52.30 -1.80
CA GLN A 224 -31.99 -53.26 -0.72
C GLN A 224 -33.49 -53.44 -0.50
N ILE A 225 -34.29 -52.38 -0.58
CA ILE A 225 -35.75 -52.47 -0.49
C ILE A 225 -36.32 -53.32 -1.63
N GLU A 226 -35.80 -53.19 -2.85
CA GLU A 226 -36.26 -54.03 -3.96
C GLU A 226 -35.92 -55.51 -3.75
N LYS A 227 -34.72 -55.83 -3.25
CA LYS A 227 -34.33 -57.21 -2.93
C LYS A 227 -35.21 -57.83 -1.84
N GLU A 228 -35.63 -57.06 -0.84
CA GLU A 228 -36.56 -57.51 0.21
C GLU A 228 -38.00 -57.67 -0.29
N ARG A 229 -38.43 -56.91 -1.31
CA ARG A 229 -39.77 -57.07 -1.92
C ARG A 229 -39.89 -58.27 -2.84
N THR A 230 -38.78 -58.76 -3.39
CA THR A 230 -38.74 -59.88 -4.33
C THR A 230 -38.51 -61.25 -3.67
N ASN A 231 -38.18 -61.29 -2.38
CA ASN A 231 -38.09 -62.51 -1.57
C ASN A 231 -39.34 -62.71 -0.71
#